data_AF-A0AB35JI77-F1
#
_entry.id   AF-A0AB35JI77-F1
#
_cell.length_a   1.000
_cell.length_b   1.000
_cell.length_c   1.000
_cell.angle_alpha   90.00
_cell.angle_beta   90.00
_cell.angle_gamma   90.00
#
_symmetry.space_group_name_H-M   'P 1'
#
loop_
_entity.id
_entity.type
_entity.pdbx_description
1 polymer ?
#
loop_
_entity_poly.entity_id
_entity_poly.type
_entity_poly.pdbx_seq_one_letter_code
_entity_poly.pdbx_strand_id
1 'polypeptide(L)'
;MSGVAKGKARWWSKLGLGAAVGTIVVEKSAEWFFDTSLLSKIWIGFKGLWFWLLSDIPMPAGLVIGPLVLCLFLMASVVYYAVLYSRALDELEVLRNPPRPRLNNVEHDVVMTVAGFWDNERSPDERDVRLHLNLTPIAVHAALDGLVSWKLIEPVGNRWDGFAIGLTPNGRAYVQHPDSIARRNRKLG
;
A
#
# COMPACT_ATOMS: atom_id res chain seq x y z
N MET A 1 -0.74 -21.16 56.48
CA MET A 1 -0.03 -21.46 55.21
C MET A 1 -0.96 -21.67 53.99
N SER A 2 -2.22 -21.18 53.96
CA SER A 2 -3.18 -21.50 52.87
C SER A 2 -3.41 -20.38 51.83
N GLY A 3 -2.82 -19.19 52.00
CA GLY A 3 -3.07 -18.03 51.12
C GLY A 3 -2.22 -17.99 49.83
N VAL A 4 -1.00 -18.54 49.86
CA VAL A 4 -0.03 -18.43 48.75
C VAL A 4 -0.37 -19.36 47.58
N ALA A 5 -0.94 -20.53 47.86
CA ALA A 5 -1.34 -21.50 46.83
C ALA A 5 -2.53 -21.02 45.98
N LYS A 6 -3.50 -20.32 46.59
CA LYS A 6 -4.66 -19.76 45.89
C LYS A 6 -4.29 -18.60 44.94
N GLY A 7 -3.28 -17.80 45.29
CA GLY A 7 -2.77 -16.71 44.45
C GLY A 7 -2.09 -17.21 43.18
N LYS A 8 -1.25 -18.26 43.29
CA LYS A 8 -0.61 -18.90 42.13
C LYS A 8 -1.66 -19.50 41.19
N ALA A 9 -2.58 -20.33 41.68
CA ALA A 9 -3.58 -20.99 40.83
C ALA A 9 -4.44 -20.00 40.01
N ARG A 10 -4.80 -18.85 40.59
CA ARG A 10 -5.59 -17.80 39.93
C ARG A 10 -4.80 -16.97 38.92
N TRP A 11 -3.47 -16.92 39.05
CA TRP A 11 -2.57 -16.30 38.09
C TRP A 11 -2.31 -17.23 36.89
N TRP A 12 -2.08 -18.52 37.16
CA TRP A 12 -1.94 -19.57 36.13
C TRP A 12 -3.22 -19.76 35.31
N SER A 13 -4.42 -19.66 35.91
CA SER A 13 -5.68 -19.77 35.17
C SER A 13 -5.93 -18.60 34.22
N LYS A 14 -5.46 -17.39 34.56
CA LYS A 14 -5.54 -16.21 33.67
C LYS A 14 -4.54 -16.30 32.52
N LEU A 15 -3.35 -16.85 32.77
CA LEU A 15 -2.36 -17.14 31.73
C LEU A 15 -2.85 -18.24 30.77
N GLY A 16 -3.50 -19.29 31.28
CA GLY A 16 -4.06 -20.36 30.45
C GLY A 16 -5.19 -19.90 29.52
N LEU A 17 -6.08 -19.01 29.99
CA LEU A 17 -7.12 -18.41 29.14
C LEU A 17 -6.54 -17.45 28.09
N GLY A 18 -5.53 -16.65 28.45
CA GLY A 18 -4.83 -15.79 27.51
C GLY A 18 -4.07 -16.58 26.43
N ALA A 19 -3.46 -17.71 26.81
CA ALA A 19 -2.82 -18.63 25.88
C ALA A 19 -3.84 -19.27 24.93
N ALA A 20 -5.01 -19.70 25.41
CA ALA A 20 -6.08 -20.28 24.57
C ALA A 20 -6.64 -19.28 23.54
N VAL A 21 -6.79 -18.02 23.91
CA VAL A 21 -7.26 -16.98 22.96
C VAL A 21 -6.14 -16.61 21.98
N GLY A 22 -4.90 -16.46 22.45
CA GLY A 22 -3.75 -16.19 21.59
C GLY A 22 -3.49 -17.31 20.58
N THR A 23 -3.68 -18.57 20.99
CA THR A 23 -3.52 -19.73 20.11
C THR A 23 -4.55 -19.76 18.98
N ILE A 24 -5.82 -19.44 19.25
CA ILE A 24 -6.88 -19.35 18.23
C ILE A 24 -6.63 -18.18 17.26
N VAL A 25 -6.17 -17.04 17.77
CA VAL A 25 -5.87 -15.86 16.94
C VAL A 25 -4.66 -16.11 16.04
N VAL A 26 -3.63 -16.79 16.56
CA VAL A 26 -2.44 -17.18 15.78
C VAL A 26 -2.78 -18.25 14.73
N GLU A 27 -3.58 -19.27 15.06
CA GLU A 27 -4.01 -20.28 14.07
C GLU A 27 -4.81 -19.64 12.93
N LYS A 28 -5.78 -18.76 13.23
CA LYS A 28 -6.59 -18.09 12.19
C LYS A 28 -5.83 -17.07 11.35
N SER A 29 -4.88 -16.34 11.95
CA SER A 29 -4.04 -15.43 11.18
C SER A 29 -3.02 -16.19 10.34
N ALA A 30 -2.53 -17.33 10.81
CA ALA A 30 -1.58 -18.14 10.07
C ALA A 30 -2.18 -18.86 8.85
N GLU A 31 -3.42 -19.36 8.92
CA GLU A 31 -4.10 -20.00 7.79
C GLU A 31 -4.26 -19.07 6.57
N TRP A 32 -4.32 -17.76 6.79
CA TRP A 32 -4.44 -16.77 5.72
C TRP A 32 -3.11 -16.41 5.04
N PHE A 33 -1.97 -16.64 5.71
CA PHE A 33 -0.69 -16.06 5.29
C PHE A 33 0.46 -17.06 5.12
N PHE A 34 0.38 -18.28 5.66
CA PHE A 34 1.50 -19.24 5.64
C PHE A 34 1.11 -20.66 5.25
N ASP A 35 2.05 -21.37 4.61
CA ASP A 35 1.98 -22.79 4.30
C ASP A 35 1.75 -23.60 5.60
N THR A 36 0.54 -24.17 5.72
CA THR A 36 0.04 -24.92 6.89
C THR A 36 1.00 -26.00 7.41
N SER A 37 1.88 -26.51 6.55
CA SER A 37 2.87 -27.54 6.89
C SER A 37 3.96 -27.04 7.86
N LEU A 38 4.45 -25.80 7.70
CA LEU A 38 5.49 -25.21 8.56
C LEU A 38 4.94 -24.84 9.93
N LEU A 39 3.72 -24.32 9.96
CA LEU A 39 3.06 -23.91 11.20
C LEU A 39 2.72 -25.09 12.10
N SER A 40 2.28 -26.20 11.51
CA SER A 40 2.00 -27.44 12.25
C SER A 40 3.25 -27.94 13.01
N LYS A 41 4.43 -27.83 12.41
CA LYS A 41 5.70 -28.25 13.04
C LYS A 41 6.10 -27.34 14.20
N ILE A 42 5.96 -26.02 14.03
CA ILE A 42 6.21 -25.03 15.10
C ILE A 42 5.22 -25.25 16.26
N TRP A 43 3.96 -25.55 15.93
CA TRP A 43 2.91 -25.80 16.91
C TRP A 43 3.10 -27.07 17.73
N ILE A 44 3.52 -28.16 17.08
CA ILE A 44 3.89 -29.40 17.77
C ILE A 44 5.05 -29.14 18.73
N GLY A 45 6.05 -28.36 18.31
CA GLY A 45 7.15 -27.92 19.18
C GLY A 45 6.66 -27.11 20.38
N PHE A 46 5.73 -26.17 20.17
CA PHE A 46 5.15 -25.36 21.23
C PHE A 46 4.31 -26.18 22.23
N LYS A 47 3.48 -27.11 21.75
CA LYS A 47 2.70 -28.03 22.61
C LYS A 47 3.63 -28.92 23.44
N GLY A 48 4.69 -29.45 22.85
CA GLY A 48 5.69 -30.24 23.58
C GLY A 48 6.35 -29.43 24.69
N LEU A 49 6.67 -28.16 24.42
CA LEU A 49 7.23 -27.25 25.42
C LEU A 49 6.24 -26.94 26.54
N TRP A 50 4.97 -26.74 26.20
CA TRP A 50 3.89 -26.40 27.13
C TRP A 50 3.53 -27.55 28.08
N PHE A 51 3.39 -28.78 27.54
CA PHE A 51 3.19 -29.98 28.36
C PHE A 51 4.35 -30.20 29.33
N TRP A 52 5.58 -29.90 28.87
CA TRP A 52 6.76 -30.04 29.71
C TRP A 52 6.83 -28.97 30.82
N LEU A 53 6.45 -27.72 30.54
CA LEU A 53 6.42 -26.61 31.50
C LEU A 53 5.45 -26.83 32.68
N LEU A 54 4.47 -27.72 32.50
CA LEU A 54 3.52 -28.16 33.52
C LEU A 54 4.03 -29.34 34.38
N SER A 55 5.24 -29.84 34.11
CA SER A 55 5.85 -30.97 34.83
C SER A 55 6.71 -30.48 36.01
N ASP A 56 6.59 -31.09 37.19
CA ASP A 56 7.33 -30.72 38.41
C ASP A 56 8.84 -31.10 38.40
N ILE A 57 9.45 -31.28 37.22
CA ILE A 57 10.84 -31.74 37.08
C ILE A 57 11.79 -30.52 37.10
N PRO A 58 12.72 -30.41 38.06
CA PRO A 58 13.66 -29.29 38.13
C PRO A 58 14.64 -29.35 36.94
N MET A 59 14.73 -28.27 36.15
CA MET A 59 15.58 -28.23 34.96
C MET A 59 16.73 -27.22 35.03
N PRO A 60 17.83 -27.47 34.29
CA PRO A 60 18.92 -26.52 34.09
C PRO A 60 18.42 -25.28 33.32
N ALA A 61 18.84 -24.09 33.74
CA ALA A 61 18.36 -22.81 33.20
C ALA A 61 18.45 -22.68 31.66
N GLY A 62 19.43 -23.35 31.02
CA GLY A 62 19.62 -23.31 29.56
C GLY A 62 18.44 -23.86 28.74
N LEU A 63 17.71 -24.86 29.27
CA LEU A 63 16.56 -25.46 28.58
C LEU A 63 15.29 -24.61 28.66
N VAL A 64 15.23 -23.63 29.57
CA VAL A 64 14.13 -22.65 29.67
C VAL A 64 14.45 -21.39 28.87
N ILE A 65 15.72 -20.97 28.86
CA ILE A 65 16.19 -19.77 28.16
C ILE A 65 16.09 -19.96 26.64
N GLY A 66 16.52 -21.10 26.10
CA GLY A 66 16.50 -21.37 24.66
C GLY A 66 15.11 -21.18 24.01
N PRO A 67 14.06 -21.80 24.54
CA PRO A 67 12.69 -21.63 24.02
C PRO A 67 12.13 -20.22 24.17
N LEU A 68 12.48 -19.52 25.26
CA LEU A 68 12.08 -18.13 25.47
C LEU A 68 12.71 -17.20 24.44
N VAL A 69 14.01 -17.39 24.17
CA VAL A 69 14.73 -16.67 23.11
C VAL A 69 14.14 -16.99 21.74
N LEU A 70 13.80 -18.25 21.48
CA LEU A 70 13.16 -18.65 20.23
C LEU A 70 11.78 -18.01 20.07
N CYS A 71 10.95 -17.97 21.12
CA CYS A 71 9.65 -17.29 21.09
C CYS A 71 9.79 -15.78 20.85
N LEU A 72 10.77 -15.13 21.51
CA LEU A 72 11.06 -13.72 21.28
C LEU A 72 11.51 -13.47 19.83
N PHE A 73 12.34 -14.35 19.28
CA PHE A 73 12.81 -14.23 17.90
C PHE A 73 11.67 -14.43 16.90
N LEU A 74 10.78 -15.39 17.15
CA LEU A 74 9.59 -15.60 16.33
C LEU A 74 8.64 -14.40 16.40
N MET A 75 8.36 -13.87 17.60
CA MET A 75 7.54 -12.66 17.76
C MET A 75 8.16 -11.45 17.05
N ALA A 76 9.47 -11.23 17.19
CA ALA A 76 10.17 -10.17 16.48
C ALA A 76 10.10 -10.35 14.96
N SER A 77 10.22 -11.59 14.46
CA SER A 77 10.09 -11.88 13.03
C SER A 77 8.69 -11.57 12.50
N VAL A 78 7.64 -11.96 13.23
CA VAL A 78 6.25 -11.67 12.84
C VAL A 78 5.99 -10.18 12.77
N VAL A 79 6.44 -9.42 13.77
CA VAL A 79 6.32 -7.95 13.77
C VAL A 79 7.10 -7.33 12.60
N TYR A 80 8.31 -7.80 12.35
CA TYR A 80 9.13 -7.32 11.23
C TYR A 80 8.45 -7.55 9.88
N TYR A 81 7.95 -8.76 9.64
CA TYR A 81 7.24 -9.09 8.39
C TYR A 81 5.92 -8.34 8.27
N ALA A 82 5.18 -8.13 9.36
CA ALA A 82 3.95 -7.34 9.35
C ALA A 82 4.20 -5.88 8.95
N VAL A 83 5.26 -5.25 9.47
CA VAL A 83 5.66 -3.88 9.11
C VAL A 83 6.13 -3.80 7.65
N LEU A 84 6.86 -4.82 7.17
CA LEU A 84 7.28 -4.88 5.78
C LEU A 84 6.07 -5.01 4.84
N TYR A 85 5.09 -5.85 5.21
CA TYR A 85 3.86 -6.04 4.44
C TYR A 85 2.96 -4.80 4.44
N SER A 86 2.83 -4.10 5.57
CA SER A 86 2.03 -2.87 5.64
C SER A 86 2.59 -1.80 4.70
N ARG A 87 3.92 -1.66 4.63
CA ARG A 87 4.57 -0.74 3.69
C ARG A 87 4.33 -1.14 2.23
N ALA A 88 4.41 -2.44 1.92
CA ALA A 88 4.13 -2.94 0.57
C ALA A 88 2.65 -2.71 0.17
N LEU A 89 1.73 -2.83 1.12
CA LEU A 89 0.31 -2.53 0.89
C LEU A 89 0.07 -1.03 0.70
N ASP A 90 0.71 -0.16 1.49
CA ASP A 90 0.64 1.29 1.32
C ASP A 90 1.17 1.70 -0.07
N GLU A 91 2.27 1.10 -0.53
CA GLU A 91 2.82 1.32 -1.87
C GLU A 91 1.85 0.85 -2.97
N LEU A 92 1.23 -0.32 -2.80
CA LEU A 92 0.20 -0.84 -3.70
C LEU A 92 -1.05 0.05 -3.73
N GLU A 93 -1.46 0.60 -2.58
CA GLU A 93 -2.61 1.49 -2.48
C GLU A 93 -2.35 2.84 -3.15
N VAL A 94 -1.15 3.38 -3.01
CA VAL A 94 -0.71 4.59 -3.73
C VAL A 94 -0.64 4.36 -5.25
N LEU A 95 -0.20 3.17 -5.69
CA LEU A 95 -0.21 2.82 -7.12
C LEU A 95 -1.63 2.59 -7.66
N ARG A 96 -2.52 2.04 -6.84
CA ARG A 96 -3.91 1.75 -7.21
C ARG A 96 -4.79 3.00 -7.19
N ASN A 97 -4.50 3.95 -6.31
CA ASN A 97 -5.18 5.25 -6.19
C ASN A 97 -4.13 6.38 -6.12
N PRO A 98 -3.45 6.71 -7.23
CA PRO A 98 -2.49 7.79 -7.22
C PRO A 98 -3.17 9.08 -6.73
N PRO A 99 -2.52 9.83 -5.81
CA PRO A 99 -3.09 11.08 -5.30
C PRO A 99 -3.37 12.00 -6.48
N ARG A 100 -4.65 12.24 -6.73
CA ARG A 100 -5.05 12.97 -7.93
C ARG A 100 -4.62 14.43 -7.81
N PRO A 101 -3.86 14.95 -8.78
CA PRO A 101 -3.54 16.36 -8.81
C PRO A 101 -4.85 17.16 -8.93
N ARG A 102 -5.06 18.11 -8.01
CA ARG A 102 -6.19 19.04 -8.09
C ARG A 102 -5.89 20.07 -9.17
N LEU A 103 -6.11 19.69 -10.43
CA LEU A 103 -5.92 20.55 -11.58
C LEU A 103 -7.00 21.63 -11.66
N ASN A 104 -6.57 22.85 -11.96
CA ASN A 104 -7.47 23.96 -12.31
C ASN A 104 -8.30 23.60 -13.56
N ASN A 105 -9.43 24.28 -13.78
CA ASN A 105 -10.28 24.06 -14.97
C ASN A 105 -9.47 24.17 -16.27
N VAL A 106 -8.59 25.16 -16.36
CA VAL A 106 -7.74 25.40 -17.54
C VAL A 106 -6.75 24.26 -17.76
N GLU A 107 -6.05 23.82 -16.72
CA GLU A 107 -5.11 22.69 -16.80
C GLU A 107 -5.82 21.39 -17.19
N HIS A 108 -7.01 21.17 -16.63
CA HIS A 108 -7.85 20.02 -16.96
C HIS A 108 -8.29 20.06 -18.43
N ASP A 109 -8.75 21.21 -18.92
CA ASP A 109 -9.14 21.38 -20.32
C ASP A 109 -7.95 21.14 -21.27
N VAL A 110 -6.77 21.66 -20.91
CA VAL A 110 -5.53 21.47 -21.68
C VAL A 110 -5.13 20.00 -21.75
N VAL A 111 -5.07 19.28 -20.63
CA VAL A 111 -4.66 17.86 -20.64
C VAL A 111 -5.67 16.97 -21.38
N MET A 112 -6.98 17.25 -21.25
CA MET A 112 -8.02 16.53 -21.99
C MET A 112 -7.97 16.85 -23.50
N THR A 113 -7.60 18.07 -23.87
CA THR A 113 -7.42 18.46 -25.28
C THR A 113 -6.22 17.77 -25.89
N VAL A 114 -5.08 17.75 -25.19
CA VAL A 114 -3.89 17.01 -25.61
C VAL A 114 -4.22 15.53 -25.82
N ALA A 115 -4.97 14.91 -24.90
CA ALA A 115 -5.43 13.54 -25.07
C ALA A 115 -6.30 13.36 -26.33
N GLY A 116 -7.25 14.26 -26.56
CA GLY A 116 -8.10 14.21 -27.74
C GLY A 116 -7.33 14.33 -29.06
N PHE A 117 -6.21 15.05 -29.09
CA PHE A 117 -5.33 15.08 -30.27
C PHE A 117 -4.64 13.73 -30.49
N TRP A 118 -4.12 13.11 -29.43
CA TRP A 118 -3.48 11.79 -29.50
C TRP A 118 -4.47 10.67 -29.87
N ASP A 119 -5.71 10.75 -29.41
CA ASP A 119 -6.79 9.83 -29.83
C ASP A 119 -7.07 9.93 -31.35
N ASN A 120 -6.78 11.07 -31.96
CA ASN A 120 -6.91 11.30 -33.41
C ASN A 120 -5.57 11.13 -34.17
N GLU A 121 -4.60 10.46 -33.56
CA GLU A 121 -3.26 10.21 -34.12
C GLU A 121 -2.49 11.51 -34.52
N ARG A 122 -2.83 12.63 -33.88
CA ARG A 122 -2.13 13.91 -34.08
C ARG A 122 -1.32 14.25 -32.85
N SER A 123 -0.04 14.56 -33.03
CA SER A 123 0.79 15.10 -31.94
C SER A 123 0.60 16.61 -31.89
N PRO A 124 -0.06 17.14 -30.84
CA PRO A 124 -0.37 18.55 -30.73
C PRO A 124 0.87 19.36 -30.34
N ASP A 125 0.97 20.57 -30.86
CA ASP A 125 1.86 21.60 -30.33
C ASP A 125 1.11 22.59 -29.41
N GLU A 126 1.83 23.54 -28.82
CA GLU A 126 1.21 24.59 -27.99
C GLU A 126 0.19 25.42 -28.78
N ARG A 127 0.46 25.65 -30.07
CA ARG A 127 -0.39 26.47 -30.94
C ARG A 127 -1.73 25.78 -31.22
N ASP A 128 -1.73 24.48 -31.44
CA ASP A 128 -2.90 23.64 -31.68
C ASP A 128 -3.80 23.63 -30.45
N VAL A 129 -3.21 23.44 -29.26
CA VAL A 129 -3.94 23.50 -27.98
C VAL A 129 -4.57 24.88 -27.79
N ARG A 130 -3.80 25.95 -28.06
CA ARG A 130 -4.26 27.33 -27.95
C ARG A 130 -5.44 27.63 -28.89
N LEU A 131 -5.32 27.21 -30.15
CA LEU A 131 -6.36 27.41 -31.16
C LEU A 131 -7.61 26.60 -30.83
N HIS A 132 -7.46 25.38 -30.32
CA HIS A 132 -8.59 24.51 -29.96
C HIS A 132 -9.37 25.04 -28.75
N LEU A 133 -8.67 25.53 -27.73
CA LEU A 133 -9.30 26.01 -26.49
C LEU A 133 -9.64 27.50 -26.50
N ASN A 134 -9.25 28.24 -27.55
CA ASN A 134 -9.39 29.69 -27.66
C ASN A 134 -8.85 30.45 -26.42
N LEU A 135 -7.70 30.01 -25.93
CA LEU A 135 -7.03 30.59 -24.75
C LEU A 135 -5.92 31.56 -25.15
N THR A 136 -5.55 32.45 -24.23
CA THR A 136 -4.38 33.31 -24.43
C THR A 136 -3.08 32.50 -24.34
N PRO A 137 -2.01 32.91 -25.04
CA PRO A 137 -0.73 32.19 -24.99
C PRO A 137 -0.22 32.01 -23.55
N ILE A 138 -0.33 33.05 -22.72
CA ILE A 138 0.12 33.02 -21.32
C ILE A 138 -0.67 31.99 -20.49
N ALA A 139 -1.99 31.89 -20.70
CA ALA A 139 -2.81 30.92 -19.97
C ALA A 139 -2.47 29.48 -20.36
N VAL A 140 -2.16 29.23 -21.64
CA VAL A 140 -1.73 27.91 -22.11
C VAL A 140 -0.35 27.57 -21.56
N HIS A 141 0.61 28.49 -21.61
CA HIS A 141 1.95 28.27 -21.04
C HIS A 141 1.88 27.95 -19.55
N ALA A 142 1.16 28.77 -18.77
CA ALA A 142 1.00 28.53 -17.34
C ALA A 142 0.32 27.18 -17.03
N ALA A 143 -0.64 26.77 -17.85
CA ALA A 143 -1.28 25.47 -17.71
C ALA A 143 -0.33 24.31 -18.07
N LEU A 144 0.47 24.45 -19.14
CA LEU A 144 1.47 23.46 -19.51
C LEU A 144 2.56 23.33 -18.44
N ASP A 145 3.05 24.44 -17.88
CA ASP A 145 4.00 24.44 -16.77
C ASP A 145 3.43 23.72 -15.55
N GLY A 146 2.17 23.99 -15.21
CA GLY A 146 1.43 23.28 -14.17
C GLY A 146 1.38 21.77 -14.44
N LEU A 147 0.99 21.37 -15.65
CA LEU A 147 0.90 19.95 -16.04
C LEU A 147 2.27 19.23 -16.06
N VAL A 148 3.35 19.92 -16.43
CA VAL A 148 4.73 19.39 -16.35
C VAL A 148 5.12 19.20 -14.88
N SER A 149 4.80 20.14 -14.00
CA SER A 149 5.10 20.04 -12.57
C SER A 149 4.42 18.82 -11.92
N TRP A 150 3.20 18.52 -12.35
CA TRP A 150 2.44 17.32 -11.95
C TRP A 150 2.85 16.05 -12.69
N LYS A 151 3.85 16.13 -13.59
CA LYS A 151 4.32 15.03 -14.43
C LYS A 151 3.20 14.38 -15.25
N LEU A 152 2.25 15.16 -15.74
CA LEU A 152 1.14 14.67 -16.57
C LEU A 152 1.44 14.75 -18.07
N ILE A 153 2.29 15.70 -18.46
CA ILE A 153 2.73 15.88 -19.85
C ILE A 153 4.25 15.87 -19.96
N GLU A 154 4.75 15.53 -21.14
CA GLU A 154 6.16 15.53 -21.47
C GLU A 154 6.37 15.97 -22.93
N PRO A 155 7.51 16.59 -23.28
CA PRO A 155 7.84 16.89 -24.66
C PRO A 155 8.17 15.59 -25.42
N VAL A 156 7.45 15.32 -26.52
CA VAL A 156 7.63 14.13 -27.35
C VAL A 156 8.14 14.55 -28.72
N GLY A 157 9.45 14.44 -28.90
CA GLY A 157 10.11 14.75 -30.16
C GLY A 157 10.34 16.24 -30.40
N ASN A 158 11.28 16.53 -31.30
CA ASN A 158 11.64 17.87 -31.71
C ASN A 158 11.17 18.09 -33.15
N ARG A 159 10.24 19.01 -33.36
CA ARG A 159 9.88 19.49 -34.71
C ARG A 159 10.58 20.83 -34.97
N TRP A 160 10.72 21.19 -36.23
CA TRP A 160 11.32 22.48 -36.61
C TRP A 160 10.54 23.70 -36.11
N ASP A 161 9.28 23.54 -35.74
CA ASP A 161 8.37 24.59 -35.26
C ASP A 161 8.09 24.52 -33.74
N GLY A 162 8.64 23.52 -33.03
CA GLY A 162 8.48 23.38 -31.58
C GLY A 162 8.53 21.93 -31.08
N PHE A 163 8.25 21.76 -29.79
CA PHE A 163 8.10 20.43 -29.18
C PHE A 163 6.64 19.98 -29.27
N ALA A 164 6.40 18.75 -29.70
CA ALA A 164 5.07 18.18 -29.58
C ALA A 164 4.82 17.77 -28.13
N ILE A 165 3.58 17.90 -27.68
CA ILE A 165 3.19 17.66 -26.29
C ILE A 165 2.63 16.23 -26.20
N GLY A 166 3.28 15.38 -25.41
CA GLY A 166 2.82 14.04 -25.09
C GLY A 166 2.26 13.90 -23.68
N LEU A 167 1.53 12.81 -23.47
CA LEU A 167 1.05 12.41 -22.14
C LEU A 167 2.02 11.40 -21.53
N THR A 168 2.41 11.64 -20.28
CA THR A 168 3.15 10.65 -19.48
C THR A 168 2.23 9.48 -19.10
N PRO A 169 2.75 8.38 -18.53
CA PRO A 169 1.91 7.33 -17.95
C PRO A 169 0.87 7.86 -16.95
N ASN A 170 1.25 8.84 -16.12
CA ASN A 170 0.34 9.48 -15.16
C ASN A 170 -0.71 10.35 -15.85
N GLY A 171 -0.33 11.07 -16.92
CA GLY A 171 -1.26 11.83 -17.74
C GLY A 171 -2.33 10.94 -18.37
N ARG A 172 -1.93 9.78 -18.91
CA ARG A 172 -2.86 8.80 -19.49
C ARG A 172 -3.82 8.24 -18.44
N ALA A 173 -3.31 7.85 -17.27
CA ALA A 173 -4.13 7.39 -16.16
C ALA A 173 -5.13 8.46 -15.68
N TYR A 174 -4.71 9.73 -15.62
CA TYR A 174 -5.57 10.85 -15.25
C TYR A 174 -6.71 11.08 -16.24
N VAL A 175 -6.42 11.06 -17.55
CA VAL A 175 -7.41 11.27 -18.62
C VAL A 175 -8.46 10.17 -18.64
N GLN A 176 -8.03 8.92 -18.43
CA GLN A 176 -8.91 7.74 -18.40
C GLN A 176 -9.74 7.63 -17.10
N HIS A 177 -9.45 8.49 -16.12
CA HIS A 177 -10.12 8.43 -14.83
C HIS A 177 -11.61 8.83 -14.95
N PRO A 178 -12.57 8.06 -14.39
CA PRO A 178 -14.01 8.36 -14.48
C PRO A 178 -14.39 9.79 -14.11
N ASP A 179 -13.79 10.34 -13.06
CA ASP A 179 -14.06 11.73 -12.63
C ASP A 179 -13.56 12.79 -13.62
N SER A 180 -12.44 12.55 -14.31
CA SER A 180 -11.94 13.43 -15.37
C SER A 180 -12.90 13.45 -16.56
N ILE A 181 -13.39 12.26 -16.93
CA ILE A 181 -14.40 12.09 -17.98
C ILE A 181 -15.73 12.74 -17.59
N ALA A 182 -16.18 12.54 -16.35
CA ALA A 182 -17.40 13.15 -15.83
C ALA A 182 -17.32 14.68 -15.83
N ARG A 183 -16.16 15.25 -15.46
CA ARG A 183 -15.92 16.70 -15.51
C ARG A 183 -15.99 17.25 -16.94
N ARG A 184 -15.38 16.54 -17.91
CA ARG A 184 -15.49 16.88 -19.35
C ARG A 184 -16.95 16.85 -19.82
N ASN A 185 -17.69 15.80 -19.49
CA ASN A 185 -19.08 15.62 -19.95
C ASN A 185 -20.02 16.69 -19.39
N ARG A 186 -19.81 17.16 -18.14
CA ARG A 186 -20.59 18.28 -17.56
C ARG A 186 -20.41 19.61 -18.30
N LYS A 187 -19.33 19.78 -19.05
CA LYS A 187 -19.07 21.01 -19.82
C LYS A 187 -19.70 20.97 -21.21
N LEU A 188 -20.09 19.79 -21.69
CA LEU A 188 -20.65 19.55 -23.02
C LEU A 188 -22.18 19.41 -23.03
N GLY A 189 -22.81 19.24 -21.87
CA GLY A 189 -24.27 19.22 -21.69
C GLY A 189 -24.77 20.52 -21.08
#